data_AF-A0A524CLC8-F1
#
_entry.id   AF-A0A524CLC8-F1
#
_cell.length_a   1.000
_cell.length_b   1.000
_cell.length_c   1.000
_cell.angle_alpha   90.00
_cell.angle_beta   90.00
_cell.angle_gamma   90.00
#
_symmetry.space_group_name_H-M   'P 1'
#
loop_
_entity.id
_entity.type
_entity.pdbx_description
1 polymer ?
#
loop_
_entity_poly.entity_id
_entity_poly.type
_entity_poly.pdbx_seq_one_letter_code
_entity_poly.pdbx_strand_id
1 'polypeptide(L)'
;MTVVRITNKKLLEEIQAKLILKIGKKLSQQEILDKSIEYLSENLDKLIEDSFPFIEISPERIQEIINTASDFEYQTSGDENLDIYGE
;
A
#
# COMPACT_ATOMS: atom_id res chain seq x y z
N MET A 1 -18.41 4.71 5.53
CA MET A 1 -17.68 4.18 4.36
C MET A 1 -17.10 5.34 3.59
N THR A 2 -15.77 5.43 3.51
CA THR A 2 -15.07 6.47 2.76
C THR A 2 -15.21 6.16 1.27
N VAL A 3 -15.80 7.08 0.50
CA VAL A 3 -16.01 6.89 -0.94
C VAL A 3 -14.72 7.26 -1.67
N VAL A 4 -13.93 6.25 -2.04
CA VAL A 4 -12.76 6.45 -2.90
C VAL A 4 -13.26 6.77 -4.31
N ARG A 5 -13.08 8.01 -4.76
CA ARG A 5 -13.42 8.43 -6.12
C ARG A 5 -12.34 7.94 -7.08
N ILE A 6 -12.62 6.84 -7.78
CA ILE A 6 -11.74 6.34 -8.85
C ILE A 6 -11.87 7.27 -10.05
N THR A 7 -10.87 8.10 -10.29
CA THR A 7 -10.83 9.07 -11.40
C THR A 7 -10.84 8.35 -12.76
N ASN A 8 -10.28 7.14 -12.84
CA ASN A 8 -10.14 6.35 -14.06
C ASN A 8 -11.16 5.20 -14.15
N LYS A 9 -12.42 5.43 -13.80
CA LYS A 9 -13.47 4.39 -13.77
C LYS A 9 -13.59 3.59 -15.08
N LYS A 10 -13.47 4.25 -16.23
CA LYS A 10 -13.52 3.61 -17.55
C LYS A 10 -12.40 2.58 -17.74
N LEU A 11 -11.18 2.91 -17.30
CA LEU A 11 -10.05 2.00 -17.37
C LEU A 11 -10.27 0.75 -16.50
N LEU A 12 -10.87 0.92 -15.32
CA LEU A 12 -11.21 -0.19 -14.44
C LEU A 12 -12.26 -1.12 -15.06
N GLU A 13 -13.26 -0.56 -15.74
CA GLU A 13 -14.27 -1.34 -16.47
C GLU A 13 -13.64 -2.13 -17.64
N GLU A 14 -12.69 -1.55 -18.36
CA GLU A 14 -11.94 -2.23 -19.41
C GLU A 14 -11.06 -3.37 -18.86
N ILE A 15 -10.39 -3.15 -17.72
CA ILE A 15 -9.61 -4.19 -17.03
C ILE A 15 -10.54 -5.32 -16.59
N GLN A 16 -11.68 -5.00 -15.99
CA GLN A 16 -12.68 -6.00 -15.59
C GLN A 16 -13.15 -6.83 -16.79
N ALA A 17 -13.43 -6.22 -17.94
CA ALA A 17 -13.81 -6.93 -19.16
C ALA A 17 -12.69 -7.86 -19.64
N LYS A 18 -11.43 -7.40 -19.65
CA LYS A 18 -10.26 -8.23 -20.02
C LYS A 18 -10.06 -9.41 -19.07
N LEU A 19 -10.26 -9.20 -17.77
CA LEU A 19 -10.16 -10.25 -16.75
C LEU A 19 -11.27 -11.28 -16.91
N ILE A 20 -12.50 -10.85 -17.22
CA ILE A 20 -13.61 -11.76 -17.53
C ILE A 20 -13.26 -12.64 -18.73
N LEU A 21 -12.73 -12.04 -19.81
CA LEU A 21 -12.36 -12.80 -21.01
C LEU A 21 -11.23 -13.80 -20.76
N LYS A 22 -10.31 -13.51 -19.83
CA LYS A 22 -9.17 -14.39 -19.52
C LYS A 22 -9.49 -15.48 -18.50
N ILE A 23 -10.28 -15.17 -17.48
CA ILE A 23 -10.50 -16.03 -16.31
C ILE A 23 -11.90 -16.67 -16.37
N GLY A 24 -12.79 -16.17 -17.23
CA GLY A 24 -14.18 -16.63 -17.34
C GLY A 24 -15.09 -16.21 -16.19
N LYS A 25 -14.57 -15.41 -15.24
CA LYS A 25 -15.28 -14.97 -14.03
C LYS A 25 -15.33 -13.45 -13.95
N LYS A 26 -16.50 -12.91 -13.61
CA LYS A 26 -16.66 -11.49 -13.23
C LYS A 26 -16.16 -11.29 -11.80
N LEU A 27 -15.07 -10.54 -11.67
CA LEU A 27 -14.57 -10.03 -10.39
C LEU A 27 -15.24 -8.70 -10.08
N SER A 28 -15.55 -8.44 -8.81
CA SER A 28 -15.98 -7.12 -8.35
C SER A 28 -14.85 -6.10 -8.44
N GLN A 29 -15.19 -4.81 -8.44
CA GLN A 29 -14.18 -3.74 -8.45
C GLN A 29 -13.29 -3.79 -7.19
N GLN A 30 -13.86 -4.18 -6.05
CA GLN A 30 -13.09 -4.38 -4.81
C GLN A 30 -12.11 -5.53 -4.93
N GLU A 31 -12.54 -6.71 -5.41
CA GLU A 31 -11.63 -7.85 -5.63
C GLU A 31 -10.48 -7.51 -6.59
N ILE A 32 -10.74 -6.70 -7.63
CA ILE A 32 -9.71 -6.26 -8.55
C ILE A 32 -8.71 -5.34 -7.84
N LEU A 33 -9.20 -4.41 -7.02
CA LEU A 33 -8.35 -3.51 -6.24
C LEU A 33 -7.51 -4.27 -5.21
N ASP A 34 -8.11 -5.16 -4.44
CA ASP A 34 -7.40 -5.96 -3.43
C ASP A 34 -6.26 -6.75 -4.05
N LYS A 35 -6.54 -7.45 -5.17
CA LYS A 35 -5.49 -8.18 -5.91
C LYS A 35 -4.43 -7.27 -6.52
N SER A 36 -4.82 -6.07 -6.94
CA SER A 36 -3.87 -5.09 -7.47
C SER A 36 -2.94 -4.59 -6.36
N ILE A 37 -3.46 -4.39 -5.15
CA ILE A 37 -2.67 -4.00 -3.98
C ILE A 37 -1.71 -5.12 -3.58
N GLU A 38 -2.18 -6.37 -3.53
CA GLU A 38 -1.32 -7.55 -3.29
C GLU A 38 -0.17 -7.61 -4.30
N TYR A 39 -0.50 -7.53 -5.60
CA TYR A 39 0.51 -7.55 -6.67
C TYR A 39 1.50 -6.39 -6.59
N LEU A 40 1.01 -5.18 -6.27
CA LEU A 40 1.86 -4.01 -6.09
C LEU A 40 2.77 -4.14 -4.88
N SER A 41 2.30 -4.75 -3.78
CA SER A 41 3.14 -5.00 -2.60
C SER A 41 4.34 -5.89 -2.93
N GLU A 42 4.17 -6.86 -3.82
CA GLU A 42 5.25 -7.75 -4.25
C GLU A 42 6.17 -7.14 -5.33
N ASN A 43 5.71 -6.07 -6.00
CA ASN A 43 6.41 -5.44 -7.13
C ASN A 43 6.62 -3.93 -6.91
N LEU A 44 6.67 -3.51 -5.64
CA LEU A 44 6.68 -2.10 -5.27
C LEU A 44 7.90 -1.39 -5.87
N ASP A 45 9.07 -2.03 -5.84
CA ASP A 45 10.32 -1.48 -6.37
C ASP A 45 10.20 -1.12 -7.85
N LYS A 46 9.60 -2.02 -8.66
CA LYS A 46 9.35 -1.76 -10.09
C LYS A 46 8.37 -0.62 -10.31
N LEU A 47 7.31 -0.55 -9.50
CA LEU A 47 6.37 0.57 -9.58
C LEU A 47 7.09 1.89 -9.30
N ILE A 48 7.97 1.91 -8.29
CA ILE A 48 8.75 3.09 -7.91
C ILE A 48 9.65 3.51 -9.08
N GLU A 49 10.42 2.59 -9.65
CA GLU A 49 11.29 2.83 -10.80
C GLU A 49 10.53 3.36 -12.03
N ASP A 50 9.39 2.77 -12.35
CA ASP A 50 8.62 3.11 -13.56
C ASP A 50 7.81 4.41 -13.42
N SER A 51 7.30 4.70 -12.21
CA SER A 51 6.30 5.76 -12.00
C SER A 51 6.84 7.02 -11.36
N PHE A 52 7.99 6.94 -10.68
CA PHE A 52 8.55 8.07 -9.95
C PHE A 52 10.00 8.29 -10.40
N PRO A 53 10.36 9.48 -10.90
CA PRO A 53 11.76 9.79 -11.12
C PRO A 53 12.51 9.60 -9.80
N PHE A 54 13.61 8.86 -9.81
CA PHE A 54 14.43 8.65 -8.63
C PHE A 54 14.84 10.00 -8.04
N ILE A 55 14.29 10.34 -6.88
CA ILE A 55 14.70 11.51 -6.11
C ILE A 55 15.63 10.94 -5.03
N GLU A 56 16.93 11.21 -5.13
CA GLU A 56 17.84 10.95 -4.02
C GLU A 56 17.33 11.73 -2.80
N ILE A 57 16.85 11.00 -1.80
CA ILE A 57 16.44 11.59 -0.53
C ILE A 57 17.71 12.06 0.16
N SER A 58 17.82 13.37 0.45
CA SER A 58 18.97 13.87 1.20
C SER A 58 19.02 13.19 2.59
N PRO A 59 20.22 12.97 3.15
CA PRO A 59 20.35 12.34 4.46
C PRO A 59 19.59 13.12 5.57
N GLU A 60 19.41 14.43 5.41
CA GLU A 60 18.61 15.26 6.32
C GLU A 60 17.12 14.88 6.29
N ARG A 61 16.59 14.62 5.10
CA ARG A 61 15.18 14.23 4.92
C ARG A 61 14.91 12.80 5.41
N ILE A 62 15.89 11.90 5.30
CA ILE A 62 15.82 10.56 5.91
C ILE A 62 15.71 10.70 7.44
N GLN A 63 16.56 11.54 8.04
CA GLN A 63 16.56 11.75 9.49
C GLN A 63 15.23 12.35 9.97
N GLU A 64 14.64 13.27 9.21
CA GLU A 64 13.33 13.86 9.51
C GLU A 64 12.20 12.80 9.48
N ILE A 65 12.21 11.90 8.49
CA ILE A 65 11.20 10.83 8.37
C ILE A 65 11.32 9.83 9.54
N ILE A 66 12.55 9.43 9.89
CA ILE A 66 12.81 8.52 11.03
C ILE A 66 12.33 9.15 12.34
N ASN A 67 12.61 10.44 12.55
CA ASN A 67 12.18 11.16 13.75
C ASN A 67 10.65 11.30 13.78
N THR A 68 10.00 11.53 12.63
CA THR A 68 8.52 11.61 12.54
C THR A 68 7.86 10.27 12.85
N ALA A 69 8.47 9.14 12.45
CA ALA A 69 7.98 7.81 12.81
C ALA A 69 8.14 7.49 14.31
N SER A 70 9.14 8.09 14.96
CA SER A 70 9.37 7.98 16.40
C SER A 70 8.46 8.88 17.25
N ASP A 71 7.80 9.87 16.63
CA ASP A 71 6.99 10.88 17.31
C ASP A 71 5.51 10.47 17.46
N PHE A 72 5.24 9.16 17.59
CA PHE A 72 3.99 8.75 18.20
C PHE A 72 4.13 9.05 19.70
N GLU A 73 3.63 10.22 20.13
CA GLU A 73 3.62 10.74 21.53
C GLU A 73 2.92 9.82 22.57
N TYR A 74 2.76 8.53 22.29
CA TYR A 74 2.34 7.53 23.27
C TYR A 74 3.55 7.05 24.05
N GLN A 75 3.75 7.61 25.23
CA GLN A 75 4.53 6.96 26.27
C GLN A 75 3.79 5.70 26.72
N THR A 76 4.15 4.56 26.14
CA THR A 76 3.77 3.28 26.74
C THR A 76 4.68 3.04 27.94
N SER A 77 4.10 2.83 29.12
CA SER A 77 4.86 2.52 30.34
C SER A 77 5.30 1.05 30.40
N GLY A 78 5.22 0.34 29.28
CA GLY A 78 5.53 -1.09 29.17
C GLY A 78 6.89 -1.30 28.53
N ASP A 79 7.71 -2.16 29.14
CA ASP A 79 8.92 -2.68 28.52
C ASP A 79 8.52 -3.45 27.24
N GLU A 80 9.16 -3.13 26.12
CA GLU A 80 8.93 -3.76 24.81
C GLU A 80 9.22 -5.27 24.81
N ASN A 81 9.89 -5.78 25.85
CA ASN A 81 10.20 -7.20 26.05
C ASN A 81 9.32 -7.88 27.12
N LEU A 82 8.24 -7.24 27.58
CA LEU A 82 7.34 -7.89 28.54
C LEU A 82 6.46 -8.92 27.83
N ASP A 83 6.84 -10.20 27.91
CA ASP A 83 6.00 -11.30 27.47
C ASP A 83 4.77 -11.43 28.39
N ILE A 84 3.67 -10.79 27.99
CA ILE A 84 2.38 -10.82 28.69
C ILE A 84 1.62 -12.16 28.51
N TYR A 85 2.23 -13.14 27.83
CA TYR A 85 1.70 -14.48 27.63
C TYR A 85 2.65 -15.60 28.13
N GLY A 86 3.72 -15.26 28.86
CA GLY A 86 4.61 -16.23 29.52
C GLY A 86 4.00 -16.78 30.82
N GLU A 87 4.09 -18.11 31.01
CA GLU A 87 3.46 -18.91 32.09
C GLU A 87 3.65 -18.39 33.54
#